data_AF-A0A094GEY6-F1
#
_entry.id   AF-A0A094GEY6-F1
#
_cell.length_a   1.000
_cell.length_b   1.000
_cell.length_c   1.000
_cell.angle_alpha   90.00
_cell.angle_beta   90.00
_cell.angle_gamma   90.00
#
_symmetry.space_group_name_H-M   'P 1'
#
loop_
_entity.id
_entity.type
_entity.pdbx_description
1 polymer ?
#
loop_
_entity_poly.entity_id
_entity_poly.type
_entity_poly.pdbx_seq_one_letter_code
_entity_poly.pdbx_strand_id
1 'polypeptide(L)'
;MNDAVRNKPGTALSYIRRVIAVTHYLNSPIVMSRLQQLCNLIREQLVMIEDVWQAPGPNRDLYLSDSWDAFISYQMPKIVERANKFADDWLRELERVYNARPANDPDKALVLQNVRTLDFYRVQMVATGLLVAGYP
;
A
#
# COMPACT_ATOMS: atom_id res chain seq x y z
N MET A 1 16.77 -6.73 -7.76
CA MET A 1 17.05 -5.55 -6.92
C MET A 1 18.44 -4.98 -7.19
N ASN A 2 19.51 -5.76 -6.98
CA ASN A 2 20.90 -5.27 -7.09
C ASN A 2 21.27 -4.62 -8.44
N ASP A 3 20.85 -5.17 -9.57
CA ASP A 3 21.25 -4.63 -10.88
C ASP A 3 20.59 -3.27 -11.19
N ALA A 4 19.31 -3.10 -10.83
CA ALA A 4 18.58 -1.84 -11.04
C ALA A 4 19.13 -0.71 -10.15
N VAL A 5 19.43 -0.99 -8.88
CA VAL A 5 19.95 0.03 -7.96
C VAL A 5 21.39 0.42 -8.29
N ARG A 6 22.21 -0.54 -8.75
CA ARG A 6 23.61 -0.29 -9.09
C ARG A 6 23.81 0.34 -10.46
N ASN A 7 23.05 -0.09 -11.46
CA ASN A 7 23.33 0.22 -12.87
C ASN A 7 22.20 1.00 -13.57
N LYS A 8 21.00 1.08 -12.98
CA LYS A 8 19.82 1.74 -13.59
C LYS A 8 19.01 2.54 -12.54
N PRO A 9 19.62 3.54 -11.89
CA PRO A 9 18.99 4.31 -10.80
C PRO A 9 17.63 4.89 -11.20
N GLY A 10 17.47 5.35 -12.43
CA GLY A 10 16.20 5.90 -12.94
C GLY A 10 15.06 4.87 -12.92
N THR A 11 15.36 3.60 -13.22
CA THR A 11 14.36 2.51 -13.12
C THR A 11 13.97 2.27 -11.66
N ALA A 12 14.96 2.23 -10.75
CA ALA A 12 14.71 2.05 -9.33
C ALA A 12 13.85 3.19 -8.75
N LEU A 13 14.22 4.45 -9.03
CA LEU A 13 13.46 5.63 -8.64
C LEU A 13 12.04 5.61 -9.23
N SER A 14 11.87 5.16 -10.49
CA SER A 14 10.55 5.02 -11.12
C SER A 14 9.67 4.01 -10.40
N TYR A 15 10.20 2.85 -10.00
CA TYR A 15 9.43 1.85 -9.26
C TYR A 15 9.02 2.33 -7.87
N ILE A 16 9.92 2.97 -7.14
CA ILE A 16 9.59 3.58 -5.83
C ILE A 16 8.47 4.60 -6.00
N ARG A 17 8.59 5.51 -6.98
CA ARG A 17 7.57 6.52 -7.28
C ARG A 17 6.22 5.89 -7.61
N ARG A 18 6.18 4.82 -8.40
CA ARG A 18 4.94 4.13 -8.76
C ARG A 18 4.24 3.53 -7.55
N VAL A 19 4.98 2.87 -6.65
CA VAL A 19 4.41 2.29 -5.43
C VAL A 19 3.79 3.38 -4.55
N ILE A 20 4.49 4.49 -4.35
CA ILE A 20 3.98 5.64 -3.61
C ILE A 20 2.72 6.21 -4.28
N ALA A 21 2.77 6.41 -5.60
CA ALA A 21 1.65 6.96 -6.36
C ALA A 21 0.40 6.09 -6.33
N VAL A 22 0.54 4.75 -6.37
CA VAL A 22 -0.60 3.83 -6.26
C VAL A 22 -1.30 3.99 -4.91
N THR A 23 -0.56 4.07 -3.81
CA THR A 23 -1.17 4.27 -2.48
C THR A 23 -1.91 5.61 -2.40
N HIS A 24 -1.33 6.69 -2.94
CA HIS A 24 -2.04 7.97 -3.02
C HIS A 24 -3.27 7.92 -3.93
N TYR A 25 -3.20 7.20 -5.05
CA TYR A 25 -4.33 7.02 -5.97
C TYR A 25 -5.49 6.27 -5.31
N LEU A 26 -5.20 5.23 -4.52
CA LEU A 26 -6.20 4.51 -3.73
C LEU A 26 -6.91 5.44 -2.73
N ASN A 27 -6.20 6.42 -2.17
CA ASN A 27 -6.78 7.46 -1.31
C ASN A 27 -7.52 8.58 -2.07
N SER A 28 -7.56 8.57 -3.40
CA SER A 28 -8.34 9.57 -4.12
C SER A 28 -9.83 9.40 -3.77
N PRO A 29 -10.58 10.48 -3.53
CA PRO A 29 -11.97 10.39 -3.06
C PRO A 29 -12.86 9.51 -3.95
N ILE A 30 -12.64 9.58 -5.26
CA ILE A 30 -13.38 8.79 -6.25
C ILE A 30 -13.08 7.30 -6.12
N VAL A 31 -11.80 6.92 -6.01
CA VAL A 31 -11.39 5.52 -5.92
C VAL A 31 -11.79 4.94 -4.57
N MET A 32 -11.55 5.67 -3.48
CA MET A 32 -11.90 5.22 -2.15
C MET A 32 -13.41 5.03 -1.99
N SER A 33 -14.23 5.96 -2.50
CA SER A 33 -15.69 5.82 -2.48
C SER A 33 -16.17 4.58 -3.24
N ARG A 34 -15.58 4.28 -4.40
CA ARG A 34 -15.90 3.06 -5.16
C ARG A 34 -15.46 1.79 -4.45
N LEU A 35 -14.27 1.80 -3.83
CA LEU A 35 -13.78 0.67 -3.05
C LEU A 35 -14.72 0.39 -1.86
N GLN A 36 -15.10 1.44 -1.14
CA GLN A 36 -16.06 1.34 -0.03
C GLN A 36 -17.41 0.74 -0.50
N GLN A 37 -17.96 1.23 -1.61
CA GLN A 37 -19.20 0.69 -2.18
C GLN A 37 -19.08 -0.81 -2.50
N LEU A 38 -18.00 -1.23 -3.13
CA LEU A 38 -17.77 -2.64 -3.45
C LEU A 38 -17.63 -3.50 -2.19
N CYS A 39 -16.88 -3.02 -1.19
CA CYS A 39 -16.76 -3.72 0.08
C CYS A 39 -18.13 -3.84 0.77
N ASN A 40 -18.96 -2.80 0.79
CA ASN A 40 -20.29 -2.84 1.38
C ASN A 40 -21.23 -3.81 0.66
N LEU A 41 -21.21 -3.82 -0.68
CA LEU A 41 -22.00 -4.77 -1.46
C LEU A 41 -21.62 -6.23 -1.14
N ILE A 42 -20.32 -6.52 -0.99
CA ILE A 42 -19.87 -7.87 -0.60
C ILE A 42 -20.40 -8.23 0.79
N ARG A 43 -20.27 -7.32 1.77
CA ARG A 43 -20.80 -7.53 3.12
C ARG A 43 -22.31 -7.78 3.14
N GLU A 44 -23.08 -7.03 2.37
CA GLU A 44 -24.53 -7.26 2.23
C GLU A 44 -24.86 -8.66 1.72
N GLN A 45 -24.11 -9.16 0.73
CA GLN A 45 -24.29 -10.53 0.26
C GLN A 45 -23.93 -11.57 1.34
N LEU A 46 -22.89 -11.32 2.12
CA LEU A 46 -22.48 -12.22 3.20
C LEU A 46 -23.53 -12.28 4.31
N VAL A 47 -24.15 -11.16 4.68
CA VAL A 47 -25.27 -11.12 5.63
C VAL A 47 -26.46 -11.94 5.13
N MET A 48 -26.84 -11.78 3.85
CA MET A 48 -27.92 -12.59 3.28
C MET A 48 -27.61 -14.09 3.31
N ILE A 49 -26.35 -14.47 3.09
CA ILE A 49 -25.91 -15.88 3.17
C ILE A 49 -26.00 -16.40 4.61
N GLU A 50 -25.57 -15.60 5.61
CA GLU A 50 -25.70 -15.93 7.03
C GLU A 50 -27.16 -16.17 7.41
N ASP A 51 -28.05 -15.25 7.04
CA ASP A 51 -29.48 -15.32 7.34
C ASP A 51 -30.11 -16.60 6.78
N VAL A 52 -29.83 -16.91 5.51
CA VAL A 52 -30.35 -18.13 4.85
C VAL A 52 -29.80 -19.40 5.50
N TRP A 53 -28.52 -19.39 5.89
CA TRP A 53 -27.88 -20.55 6.50
C TRP A 53 -28.42 -20.86 7.91
N GLN A 54 -28.70 -19.81 8.68
CA GLN A 54 -29.14 -19.89 10.08
C GLN A 54 -30.66 -20.09 10.22
N ALA A 55 -31.46 -19.72 9.23
CA ALA A 55 -32.92 -19.89 9.22
C ALA A 55 -33.44 -21.30 9.63
N PRO A 56 -32.79 -22.43 9.28
CA PRO A 56 -33.30 -23.76 9.59
C PRO A 56 -33.19 -24.19 11.07
N GLY A 57 -32.58 -23.39 11.94
CA GLY A 57 -32.57 -23.65 13.39
C GLY A 57 -31.24 -23.38 14.09
N PRO A 58 -31.20 -23.58 15.43
CA PRO A 58 -30.05 -23.24 16.26
C PRO A 58 -28.83 -24.12 15.97
N ASN A 59 -27.66 -23.71 16.49
CA ASN A 59 -26.34 -24.35 16.30
C ASN A 59 -25.78 -24.23 14.88
N ARG A 60 -26.02 -23.11 14.21
CA ARG A 60 -25.53 -22.81 12.85
C ARG A 60 -24.84 -21.46 12.76
N ASP A 61 -24.29 -20.99 13.88
CA ASP A 61 -23.68 -19.67 13.98
C ASP A 61 -22.55 -19.53 12.96
N LEU A 62 -22.62 -18.45 12.20
CA LEU A 62 -21.73 -18.12 11.10
C LEU A 62 -21.57 -16.61 11.08
N TYR A 63 -20.33 -16.15 11.00
CA TYR A 63 -19.94 -14.74 11.11
C TYR A 63 -19.06 -14.32 9.91
N LEU A 64 -19.55 -14.58 8.70
CA LEU A 64 -18.96 -14.14 7.43
C LEU A 64 -18.82 -12.61 7.33
N SER A 65 -19.82 -11.84 7.73
CA SER A 65 -19.81 -10.37 7.68
C SER A 65 -18.73 -9.82 8.60
N ASP A 66 -18.64 -10.31 9.83
CA ASP A 66 -17.55 -9.97 10.77
C ASP A 66 -16.18 -10.45 10.27
N SER A 67 -16.12 -11.64 9.68
CA SER A 67 -14.88 -12.16 9.09
C SER A 67 -14.38 -11.29 7.94
N TRP A 68 -15.30 -10.71 7.18
CA TRP A 68 -15.00 -9.79 6.10
C TRP A 68 -14.53 -8.43 6.62
N ASP A 69 -15.14 -7.89 7.68
CA ASP A 69 -14.64 -6.67 8.35
C ASP A 69 -13.23 -6.87 8.89
N ALA A 70 -12.99 -8.01 9.55
CA ALA A 70 -11.67 -8.39 10.04
C ALA A 70 -10.65 -8.52 8.90
N PHE A 71 -11.06 -9.10 7.77
CA PHE A 71 -10.21 -9.20 6.58
C PHE A 71 -9.85 -7.81 6.03
N ILE A 72 -10.80 -6.92 5.81
CA ILE A 72 -10.54 -5.56 5.30
C ILE A 72 -9.64 -4.78 6.26
N SER A 73 -9.98 -4.80 7.56
CA SER A 73 -9.21 -4.14 8.62
C SER A 73 -7.77 -4.65 8.71
N TYR A 74 -7.55 -5.94 8.43
CA TYR A 74 -6.21 -6.52 8.38
C TYR A 74 -5.46 -6.18 7.09
N GLN A 75 -6.12 -6.21 5.92
CA GLN A 75 -5.45 -6.06 4.63
C GLN A 75 -5.05 -4.61 4.33
N MET A 76 -5.87 -3.61 4.67
CA MET A 76 -5.58 -2.22 4.30
C MET A 76 -4.25 -1.71 4.91
N PRO A 77 -3.96 -1.92 6.21
CA PRO A 77 -2.65 -1.57 6.76
C PRO A 77 -1.51 -2.40 6.15
N LYS A 78 -1.75 -3.68 5.84
CA LYS A 78 -0.73 -4.57 5.25
C LYS A 78 -0.28 -4.12 3.86
N ILE A 79 -1.18 -3.55 3.07
CA ILE A 79 -0.83 -2.97 1.76
C ILE A 79 0.16 -1.81 1.95
N VAL A 80 -0.14 -0.89 2.88
CA VAL A 80 0.73 0.25 3.19
C VAL A 80 2.06 -0.21 3.78
N GLU A 81 2.05 -1.17 4.70
CA GLU A 81 3.25 -1.74 5.32
C GLU A 81 4.19 -2.32 4.26
N ARG A 82 3.65 -3.13 3.33
CA ARG A 82 4.44 -3.75 2.25
C ARG A 82 4.97 -2.71 1.27
N ALA A 83 4.16 -1.73 0.89
CA ALA A 83 4.56 -0.62 0.03
C ALA A 83 5.70 0.19 0.67
N ASN A 84 5.57 0.51 1.96
CA ASN A 84 6.58 1.22 2.73
C ASN A 84 7.88 0.42 2.82
N LYS A 85 7.81 -0.86 3.17
CA LYS A 85 8.98 -1.73 3.26
C LYS A 85 9.73 -1.79 1.93
N PHE A 86 9.01 -1.98 0.83
CA PHE A 86 9.62 -1.99 -0.51
C PHE A 86 10.33 -0.66 -0.81
N ALA A 87 9.67 0.47 -0.57
CA ALA A 87 10.24 1.78 -0.84
C ALA A 87 11.47 2.08 0.04
N ASP A 88 11.38 1.83 1.35
CA ASP A 88 12.46 2.03 2.32
C ASP A 88 13.69 1.18 1.98
N ASP A 89 13.50 -0.13 1.72
CA ASP A 89 14.58 -1.05 1.39
C ASP A 89 15.33 -0.58 0.12
N TRP A 90 14.63 -0.06 -0.89
CA TRP A 90 15.24 0.41 -2.14
C TRP A 90 15.88 1.81 -2.01
N LEU A 91 15.26 2.72 -1.25
CA LEU A 91 15.81 4.05 -0.99
C LEU A 91 17.12 3.96 -0.21
N ARG A 92 17.17 3.13 0.84
CA ARG A 92 18.39 2.89 1.63
C ARG A 92 19.50 2.31 0.77
N GLU A 93 19.19 1.37 -0.11
CA GLU A 93 20.20 0.77 -0.99
C GLU A 93 20.71 1.77 -2.04
N LEU A 94 19.83 2.60 -2.61
CA LEU A 94 20.23 3.70 -3.50
C LEU A 94 21.13 4.71 -2.79
N GLU A 95 20.74 5.14 -1.58
CA GLU A 95 21.53 6.05 -0.76
C GLU A 95 22.91 5.48 -0.46
N ARG A 96 22.97 4.22 0.00
CA ARG A 96 24.21 3.52 0.32
C ARG A 96 25.14 3.44 -0.89
N VAL A 97 24.62 3.00 -2.04
CA VAL A 97 25.40 2.85 -3.28
C VAL A 97 25.93 4.21 -3.75
N TYR A 98 25.06 5.24 -3.81
CA TYR A 98 25.44 6.53 -4.37
C TYR A 98 26.30 7.37 -3.42
N ASN A 99 26.16 7.22 -2.11
CA ASN A 99 27.10 7.84 -1.16
C ASN A 99 28.52 7.30 -1.31
N ALA A 100 28.67 6.01 -1.58
CA ALA A 100 29.98 5.36 -1.79
C ALA A 100 30.65 5.72 -3.13
N ARG A 101 29.92 6.31 -4.08
CA ARG A 101 30.50 6.70 -5.37
C ARG A 101 31.41 7.94 -5.26
N PRO A 102 32.40 8.09 -6.14
CA PRO A 102 33.25 9.28 -6.20
C PRO A 102 32.47 10.60 -6.32
N ALA A 103 33.05 11.71 -5.87
CA ALA A 103 32.41 13.02 -5.93
C ALA A 103 32.24 13.57 -7.36
N ASN A 104 33.01 13.05 -8.32
CA ASN A 104 32.93 13.40 -9.74
C ASN A 104 31.94 12.53 -10.53
N ASP A 105 31.22 11.61 -9.88
CA ASP A 105 30.14 10.88 -10.53
C ASP A 105 29.01 11.88 -10.91
N PRO A 106 28.67 12.00 -12.21
CA PRO A 106 27.73 13.01 -12.68
C PRO A 106 26.29 12.78 -12.18
N ASP A 107 25.94 11.53 -11.86
CA ASP A 107 24.59 11.17 -11.43
C ASP A 107 24.41 11.27 -9.90
N LYS A 108 25.51 11.31 -9.14
CA LYS A 108 25.47 11.21 -7.66
C LYS A 108 24.57 12.24 -6.99
N ALA A 109 24.78 13.51 -7.31
CA ALA A 109 23.99 14.58 -6.68
C ALA A 109 22.50 14.45 -7.00
N LEU A 110 22.17 14.17 -8.27
CA LEU A 110 20.80 14.05 -8.72
C LEU A 110 20.08 12.85 -8.10
N VAL A 111 20.74 11.69 -8.05
CA VAL A 111 20.15 10.48 -7.47
C VAL A 111 19.90 10.67 -5.97
N LEU A 112 20.87 11.20 -5.22
CA LEU A 112 20.71 11.43 -3.79
C LEU A 112 19.63 12.48 -3.48
N GLN A 113 19.49 13.51 -4.32
CA GLN A 113 18.38 14.46 -4.20
C GLN A 113 17.02 13.76 -4.40
N ASN A 114 16.88 12.93 -5.43
CA ASN A 114 15.64 12.18 -5.68
C ASN A 114 15.33 11.18 -4.57
N VAL A 115 16.33 10.53 -3.99
CA VAL A 115 16.16 9.64 -2.82
C VAL A 115 15.52 10.40 -1.67
N ARG A 116 16.05 11.58 -1.30
CA ARG A 116 15.49 12.40 -0.22
C ARG A 116 14.05 12.83 -0.49
N THR A 117 13.77 13.27 -1.72
CA THR A 117 12.41 13.66 -2.13
C THR A 117 11.42 12.50 -2.05
N LEU A 118 11.81 11.31 -2.53
CA LEU A 118 10.95 10.13 -2.48
C LEU A 118 10.78 9.59 -1.05
N ASP A 119 11.79 9.73 -0.20
CA ASP A 119 11.67 9.35 1.21
C ASP A 119 10.66 10.24 1.95
N PHE A 120 10.65 11.54 1.67
CA PHE A 120 9.62 12.44 2.17
C PHE A 120 8.21 11.98 1.77
N TYR A 121 7.99 11.67 0.49
CA TYR A 121 6.69 11.17 0.02
C TYR A 121 6.33 9.79 0.59
N ARG A 122 7.32 8.90 0.80
CA ARG A 122 7.12 7.61 1.48
C ARG A 122 6.60 7.83 2.90
N VAL A 123 7.20 8.73 3.67
CA VAL A 123 6.74 9.06 5.03
C VAL A 123 5.32 9.60 5.01
N GLN A 124 4.98 10.49 4.07
CA GLN A 124 3.61 11.00 3.91
C GLN A 124 2.60 9.89 3.54
N MET A 125 2.98 8.95 2.67
CA MET A 125 2.17 7.80 2.31
C MET A 125 1.84 6.95 3.54
N VAL A 126 2.83 6.67 4.40
CA VAL A 126 2.61 5.91 5.64
C VAL A 126 1.71 6.66 6.61
N ALA A 127 1.96 7.97 6.79
CA ALA A 127 1.17 8.80 7.70
C ALA A 127 -0.30 8.92 7.26
N THR A 128 -0.54 8.95 5.94
CA THR A 128 -1.90 8.98 5.38
C THR A 128 -2.58 7.60 5.49
N GLY A 129 -1.82 6.52 5.31
CA GLY A 129 -2.34 5.16 5.34
C GLY A 129 -3.30 4.86 4.19
N LEU A 130 -4.14 3.84 4.36
CA LEU A 130 -5.31 3.57 3.53
C LEU A 130 -6.50 3.43 4.47
N LEU A 131 -7.50 4.29 4.32
CA LEU A 131 -8.70 4.29 5.14
C LEU A 131 -9.90 3.91 4.29
N VAL A 132 -10.43 2.70 4.46
CA VAL A 132 -11.78 2.40 3.97
C VAL A 132 -12.77 2.90 5.02
N ALA A 133 -13.04 4.21 5.00
CA ALA A 133 -14.01 4.83 5.89
C ALA A 133 -15.42 4.31 5.60
N GLY A 134 -16.28 4.19 6.63
CA GLY A 134 -17.68 3.76 6.48
C GLY A 134 -17.87 2.27 6.20
N TYR A 135 -16.86 1.46 6.52
CA TYR A 135 -17.07 0.19 7.20
C TYR A 135 -17.34 0.50 8.68
N PRO A 136 -18.32 -0.14 9.33
CA PRO A 136 -18.48 -0.02 10.78
C PRO A 136 -17.20 -0.45 11.52
#